data_AF-A0A7S1JLU3-F1
#
_entry.id   AF-A0A7S1JLU3-F1
#
_cell.length_a   1.000
_cell.length_b   1.000
_cell.length_c   1.000
_cell.angle_alpha   90.00
_cell.angle_beta   90.00
_cell.angle_gamma   90.00
#
_symmetry.space_group_name_H-M   'P 1'
#
loop_
_entity.id
_entity.type
_entity.pdbx_description
1 polymer ?
#
loop_
_entity_poly.entity_id
_entity_poly.type
_entity_poly.pdbx_seq_one_letter_code
_entity_poly.pdbx_strand_id
1 'polypeptide(L)'
;SEAEGKVLSIAHVAFTVVFGVEMVLMHLALGFRNYWTDGMNCFDGVVVIVSFVELGLAGAGGGAITALRAFRLFRIFRLAKSWVSFRCLLRSMLAILLEMGNFLAIVIIFILVSALIGVHFFFGKIFFR
;
A
#
# COMPACT_ATOMS: atom_id res chain seq x y z
N SER A 1 -18.98 -18.62 17.79
CA SER A 1 -17.76 -19.17 17.20
C SER A 1 -17.99 -19.80 15.82
N GLU A 2 -18.67 -20.95 15.67
CA GLU A 2 -18.79 -21.62 14.35
C GLU A 2 -19.72 -20.88 13.36
N ALA A 3 -20.79 -20.26 13.85
CA ALA A 3 -21.68 -19.43 13.04
C ALA A 3 -20.98 -18.16 12.51
N GLU A 4 -20.11 -17.55 13.32
CA GLU A 4 -19.40 -16.32 12.96
C GLU A 4 -18.37 -16.58 11.86
N GLY A 5 -17.66 -17.72 11.92
CA GLY A 5 -16.75 -18.13 10.86
C GLY A 5 -17.45 -18.37 9.51
N LYS A 6 -18.67 -18.93 9.53
CA LYS A 6 -19.46 -19.13 8.31
C LYS A 6 -19.95 -17.82 7.71
N VAL A 7 -20.45 -16.89 8.54
CA VAL A 7 -20.90 -15.57 8.08
C VAL A 7 -19.74 -14.79 7.46
N LEU A 8 -18.56 -14.83 8.09
CA LEU A 8 -17.36 -14.18 7.55
C LEU A 8 -16.95 -14.78 6.20
N SER A 9 -16.92 -16.12 6.09
CA SER A 9 -16.57 -16.80 4.83
C SER A 9 -17.52 -16.43 3.69
N ILE A 10 -18.83 -16.48 3.94
CA ILE A 10 -19.86 -16.13 2.95
C ILE A 10 -19.71 -14.66 2.51
N ALA A 11 -19.49 -13.75 3.47
CA ALA A 11 -19.27 -12.34 3.17
C ALA A 11 -18.01 -12.14 2.32
N HIS A 12 -16.90 -12.81 2.65
CA HIS A 12 -15.65 -12.72 1.88
C HIS A 12 -15.83 -13.18 0.42
N VAL A 13 -16.55 -14.28 0.20
CA VAL A 13 -16.85 -14.80 -1.15
C VAL A 13 -17.75 -13.83 -1.91
N ALA A 14 -18.84 -13.37 -1.29
CA ALA A 14 -19.79 -12.45 -1.91
C ALA A 14 -19.11 -11.14 -2.33
N PHE A 15 -18.28 -10.55 -1.45
CA PHE A 15 -17.51 -9.36 -1.76
C PHE A 15 -16.54 -9.60 -2.93
N THR A 16 -15.84 -10.72 -2.95
CA THR A 16 -14.87 -11.03 -4.03
C THR A 16 -15.56 -11.15 -5.39
N VAL A 17 -16.75 -11.76 -5.44
CA VAL A 17 -17.55 -11.88 -6.67
C VAL A 17 -18.04 -10.51 -7.14
N VAL A 18 -18.61 -9.70 -6.24
CA VAL A 18 -19.09 -8.34 -6.57
C VAL A 18 -17.94 -7.47 -7.11
N PHE A 19 -16.77 -7.51 -6.47
CA PHE A 19 -15.60 -6.76 -6.95
C PHE A 19 -15.01 -7.31 -8.25
N GLY A 20 -15.07 -8.62 -8.47
CA GLY A 20 -14.73 -9.23 -9.74
C GLY A 20 -15.60 -8.67 -10.87
N VAL A 21 -16.91 -8.56 -10.65
CA VAL A 21 -17.84 -7.98 -11.62
C VAL A 21 -17.57 -6.48 -11.83
N GLU A 22 -17.36 -5.71 -10.76
CA GLU A 22 -17.01 -4.28 -10.84
C GLU A 22 -15.74 -4.05 -11.68
N MET A 23 -14.71 -4.88 -11.49
CA MET A 23 -13.45 -4.82 -12.24
C MET A 23 -13.62 -5.13 -13.73
N VAL A 24 -14.42 -6.15 -14.08
CA VAL A 24 -14.71 -6.51 -15.48
C VAL A 24 -15.53 -5.40 -16.15
N LEU A 25 -16.54 -4.85 -15.47
CA LEU A 25 -17.33 -3.73 -15.99
C LEU A 25 -16.47 -2.49 -16.24
N MET A 26 -15.55 -2.16 -15.32
CA MET A 26 -14.61 -1.05 -15.50
C MET A 26 -13.64 -1.28 -16.68
N HIS A 27 -13.15 -2.51 -16.88
CA HIS A 27 -12.30 -2.82 -18.04
C HIS A 27 -13.05 -2.67 -19.37
N LEU A 28 -14.33 -3.04 -19.41
CA LEU A 28 -15.18 -2.86 -20.59
C LEU A 28 -15.52 -1.39 -20.84
N ALA A 29 -15.72 -0.59 -19.79
CA ALA A 29 -16.12 0.81 -19.91
C ALA A 29 -14.96 1.76 -20.27
N LEU A 30 -13.78 1.60 -19.66
CA LEU A 30 -12.62 2.48 -19.89
C LEU A 30 -11.60 1.93 -20.91
N GLY A 31 -11.63 0.63 -21.17
CA GLY A 31 -10.59 -0.07 -21.94
C GLY A 31 -9.34 -0.39 -21.13
N PHE A 32 -8.65 -1.47 -21.52
CA PHE A 32 -7.51 -2.04 -20.78
C PHE A 32 -6.39 -1.03 -20.47
N ARG A 33 -6.09 -0.15 -21.42
CA ARG A 33 -4.97 0.81 -21.30
C ARG A 33 -5.27 1.96 -20.34
N ASN A 34 -6.49 2.49 -20.37
CA ASN A 34 -6.89 3.59 -19.49
C ASN A 34 -7.11 3.12 -18.05
N TYR A 35 -7.59 1.88 -17.87
CA TYR A 35 -7.76 1.29 -16.53
C TYR A 35 -6.45 1.20 -15.74
N TRP A 36 -5.36 0.79 -16.41
CA TRP A 36 -4.05 0.63 -15.79
C TRP A 36 -3.26 1.94 -15.66
N THR A 37 -3.65 2.98 -16.40
CA THR A 37 -3.01 4.30 -16.31
C THR A 37 -3.54 5.11 -15.12
N ASP A 38 -4.81 4.91 -14.74
CA ASP A 38 -5.36 5.50 -13.53
C ASP A 38 -4.93 4.69 -12.30
N GLY A 39 -4.00 5.25 -11.50
CA GLY A 39 -3.47 4.60 -10.30
C GLY A 39 -4.55 4.19 -9.28
N MET A 40 -5.68 4.89 -9.25
CA MET A 40 -6.79 4.57 -8.37
C MET A 40 -7.60 3.34 -8.80
N ASN A 41 -7.70 3.10 -10.10
CA ASN A 41 -8.38 1.93 -10.66
C ASN A 41 -7.44 0.72 -10.70
N CYS A 42 -6.17 0.94 -11.03
CA CYS A 42 -5.13 -0.09 -10.95
C CYS A 42 -5.05 -0.69 -9.53
N PHE A 43 -5.05 0.14 -8.49
CA PHE A 43 -5.07 -0.32 -7.10
C PHE A 43 -6.26 -1.24 -6.79
N ASP A 44 -7.47 -0.84 -7.20
CA ASP A 44 -8.70 -1.63 -6.99
C ASP A 44 -8.62 -2.98 -7.69
N GLY A 45 -8.09 -3.02 -8.92
CA GLY A 45 -7.83 -4.25 -9.67
C GLY A 45 -6.84 -5.20 -8.98
N VAL A 46 -5.76 -4.66 -8.40
CA VAL A 46 -4.80 -5.46 -7.60
C VAL A 46 -5.47 -6.09 -6.39
N VAL A 47 -6.38 -5.37 -5.71
CA VAL A 47 -7.14 -5.92 -4.57
C VAL A 47 -8.01 -7.10 -5.00
N VAL A 48 -8.67 -7.00 -6.15
CA VAL A 48 -9.50 -8.09 -6.69
C VAL A 48 -8.65 -9.31 -7.02
N ILE A 49 -7.54 -9.13 -7.73
CA ILE A 49 -6.65 -10.23 -8.14
C ILE A 49 -6.17 -11.01 -6.91
N VAL A 50 -5.71 -10.31 -5.88
CA VAL A 50 -5.22 -11.00 -4.68
C VAL A 50 -6.35 -11.59 -3.84
N SER A 51 -7.57 -11.03 -3.88
CA SER A 51 -8.74 -11.66 -3.25
C SER A 51 -9.12 -12.99 -3.91
N PHE A 52 -8.93 -13.12 -5.22
CA PHE A 52 -9.05 -14.41 -5.93
C PHE A 52 -7.95 -15.40 -5.53
N VAL A 53 -6.71 -14.92 -5.40
CA VAL A 53 -5.56 -15.72 -4.94
C VAL A 53 -5.78 -16.20 -3.50
N GLU A 54 -6.36 -15.37 -2.62
CA GLU A 54 -6.77 -15.73 -1.26
C GLU A 54 -7.78 -16.87 -1.25
N LEU A 55 -8.82 -16.82 -2.08
CA LEU A 55 -9.82 -17.89 -2.19
C LEU A 55 -9.21 -19.21 -2.69
N GLY A 56 -8.28 -19.15 -3.64
CA GLY A 56 -7.59 -20.34 -4.16
C GLY A 56 -6.61 -20.96 -3.16
N LEU A 57 -5.93 -20.14 -2.36
CA LEU A 57 -4.96 -20.58 -1.35
C LEU A 57 -5.60 -20.93 0.00
N ALA A 58 -6.85 -20.58 0.25
CA ALA A 58 -7.56 -20.92 1.49
C ALA A 58 -7.61 -22.44 1.77
N GLY A 59 -7.44 -23.29 0.74
CA GLY A 59 -7.31 -24.74 0.87
C GLY A 59 -5.88 -25.26 1.06
N ALA A 60 -4.85 -24.45 0.79
CA ALA A 60 -3.45 -24.84 0.87
C ALA A 60 -2.84 -24.30 2.17
N GLY A 61 -2.85 -25.12 3.22
CA GLY A 61 -2.29 -24.76 4.53
C GLY A 61 -0.81 -24.36 4.43
N GLY A 62 -0.52 -23.09 4.71
CA GLY A 62 0.82 -22.51 4.67
C GLY A 62 0.79 -21.02 5.00
N GLY A 63 1.96 -20.36 5.03
CA GLY A 63 2.17 -18.95 5.43
C GLY A 63 1.27 -17.89 4.77
N ALA A 64 0.47 -18.29 3.77
CA ALA A 64 -0.67 -17.55 3.27
C ALA A 64 -1.55 -17.00 4.39
N ILE A 65 -1.85 -17.73 5.47
CA ILE A 65 -2.76 -17.26 6.54
C ILE A 65 -2.33 -15.92 7.15
N THR A 66 -1.03 -15.66 7.29
CA THR A 66 -0.52 -14.37 7.79
C THR A 66 -0.66 -13.27 6.73
N ALA A 67 -0.37 -13.58 5.46
CA ALA A 67 -0.59 -12.67 4.34
C ALA A 67 -2.08 -12.33 4.15
N LEU A 68 -2.98 -13.29 4.36
CA LEU A 68 -4.44 -13.10 4.32
C LEU A 68 -4.92 -12.10 5.38
N ARG A 69 -4.25 -11.99 6.54
CA ARG A 69 -4.57 -10.95 7.53
C ARG A 69 -4.13 -9.56 7.07
N ALA A 70 -2.94 -9.45 6.49
CA ALA A 70 -2.47 -8.18 5.92
C ALA A 70 -3.34 -7.73 4.74
N PHE A 71 -3.84 -8.68 3.94
CA PHE A 71 -4.72 -8.38 2.81
C PHE A 71 -6.07 -7.77 3.20
N ARG A 72 -6.61 -8.18 4.36
CA ARG A 72 -7.82 -7.56 4.94
C ARG A 72 -7.59 -6.10 5.31
N LEU A 73 -6.40 -5.73 5.79
CA LEU A 73 -6.05 -4.33 6.06
C LEU A 73 -5.98 -3.50 4.77
N PHE A 74 -5.52 -4.11 3.68
CA PHE A 74 -5.47 -3.45 2.38
C PHE A 74 -6.87 -3.12 1.82
N ARG A 75 -7.90 -3.92 2.15
CA ARG A 75 -9.30 -3.58 1.83
C ARG A 75 -9.80 -2.36 2.60
N ILE A 76 -9.31 -2.10 3.82
CA ILE A 76 -9.65 -0.89 4.60
C ILE A 76 -9.11 0.37 3.90
N PHE A 77 -7.99 0.29 3.19
CA PHE A 77 -7.51 1.40 2.35
C PHE A 77 -8.48 1.78 1.23
N ARG A 78 -9.42 0.90 0.83
CA ARG A 78 -10.53 1.29 -0.06
C ARG A 78 -11.46 2.32 0.58
N LEU A 79 -11.66 2.29 1.90
CA LEU A 79 -12.38 3.37 2.58
C LEU A 79 -11.60 4.67 2.49
N ALA A 80 -10.27 4.63 2.66
CA ALA A 80 -9.44 5.81 2.45
C ALA A 80 -9.56 6.37 1.01
N LYS A 81 -9.80 5.51 0.00
CA LYS A 81 -10.11 5.91 -1.38
C LYS A 81 -11.47 6.61 -1.52
N SER A 82 -12.53 6.13 -0.86
CA SER A 82 -13.87 6.75 -0.98
C SER A 82 -13.96 8.12 -0.30
N TRP A 83 -13.08 8.39 0.68
CA TRP A 83 -13.04 9.65 1.41
C TRP A 83 -12.34 10.73 0.58
N VAL A 84 -13.13 11.53 -0.13
CA VAL A 84 -12.65 12.66 -0.96
C VAL A 84 -11.74 13.59 -0.15
N SER A 85 -12.10 13.89 1.09
CA SER A 85 -11.30 14.75 1.99
C SER A 85 -9.92 14.16 2.27
N PHE A 86 -9.82 12.84 2.49
CA PHE A 86 -8.54 12.17 2.74
C PHE A 86 -7.65 12.15 1.51
N ARG A 87 -8.23 11.90 0.32
CA ARG A 87 -7.49 11.99 -0.95
C ARG A 87 -6.95 13.39 -1.22
N CYS A 88 -7.75 14.41 -0.92
CA CYS A 88 -7.31 15.81 -1.04
C CYS A 88 -6.13 16.10 -0.11
N LEU A 89 -6.24 15.70 1.16
CA LEU A 89 -5.16 15.82 2.14
C LEU A 89 -3.88 15.11 1.69
N LEU A 90 -3.96 13.84 1.28
CA LEU A 90 -2.80 13.09 0.81
C LEU A 90 -2.15 13.74 -0.41
N ARG A 91 -2.95 14.22 -1.36
CA ARG A 91 -2.42 14.90 -2.55
C ARG A 91 -1.69 16.19 -2.19
N SER A 92 -2.24 16.97 -1.27
CA SER A 92 -1.58 18.18 -0.76
C SER A 92 -0.31 17.85 0.02
N MET A 93 -0.32 16.82 0.88
CA MET A 93 0.87 16.39 1.61
C MET A 93 1.98 15.92 0.66
N LEU A 94 1.64 15.16 -0.39
CA LEU A 94 2.59 14.72 -1.40
C LEU A 94 3.14 15.91 -2.22
N ALA A 95 2.29 16.87 -2.60
CA ALA A 95 2.73 18.08 -3.28
C ALA A 95 3.72 18.87 -2.43
N ILE A 96 3.40 19.08 -1.14
CA ILE A 96 4.29 19.75 -0.19
C ILE A 96 5.59 18.96 -0.04
N LEU A 97 5.55 17.63 0.06
CA LEU A 97 6.75 16.80 0.17
C LEU A 97 7.67 16.96 -1.07
N LEU A 98 7.08 16.98 -2.26
CA LEU A 98 7.81 17.15 -3.51
C LEU A 98 8.42 18.55 -3.62
N GLU A 99 7.68 19.59 -3.22
CA GLU A 99 8.18 20.97 -3.15
C GLU A 99 9.32 21.12 -2.11
N MET A 100 9.18 20.47 -0.96
CA MET A 100 10.20 20.42 0.09
C MET A 100 11.37 19.49 -0.24
N GLY A 101 11.32 18.75 -1.35
CA GLY A 101 12.36 17.78 -1.73
C GLY A 101 13.74 18.41 -1.87
N ASN A 102 13.82 19.64 -2.40
CA ASN A 102 15.08 20.37 -2.51
C ASN A 102 15.65 20.75 -1.13
N PHE A 103 14.80 21.19 -0.21
CA PHE A 103 15.20 21.48 1.16
C PHE A 103 15.69 20.22 1.88
N LEU A 104 14.98 19.10 1.72
CA LEU A 104 15.36 17.80 2.27
C LEU A 104 16.73 17.34 1.77
N ALA A 105 17.02 17.52 0.48
CA ALA A 105 18.32 17.17 -0.09
C ALA A 105 19.48 17.94 0.57
N ILE A 106 19.29 19.24 0.81
CA ILE A 106 20.28 20.08 1.50
C ILE A 106 20.48 19.60 2.94
N VAL A 107 19.39 19.29 3.66
CA VAL A 107 19.45 18.76 5.03
C VAL A 107 20.21 17.42 5.08
N ILE A 108 19.97 16.52 4.12
CA ILE A 108 20.69 15.25 4.02
C ILE A 108 22.19 15.49 3.82
N ILE A 109 22.57 16.41 2.92
CA ILE A 109 23.99 16.75 2.70
C ILE A 109 24.62 17.34 3.97
N PHE A 110 23.92 18.23 4.66
CA PHE A 110 24.39 18.81 5.92
C PHE A 110 24.64 17.74 7.00
N ILE A 111 23.70 16.80 7.16
CA ILE A 111 23.85 15.68 8.09
C ILE A 111 25.05 14.80 7.69
N LEU A 112 25.25 14.53 6.40
CA LEU A 112 26.38 13.76 5.92
C LEU A 112 27.72 14.44 6.20
N VAL A 113 27.85 15.74 5.93
CA VAL A 113 29.08 16.50 6.19
C VAL A 113 29.39 16.53 7.69
N SER A 114 28.40 16.83 8.53
CA SER A 114 28.58 16.83 9.99
C SER A 114 28.92 15.46 10.55
N ALA A 115 28.34 14.38 10.02
CA ALA A 115 28.69 13.01 10.38
C ALA A 115 30.14 12.66 10.00
N LEU A 116 30.60 13.03 8.80
CA LEU A 116 31.98 12.78 8.36
C LEU A 116 33.01 13.53 9.22
N ILE A 117 32.72 14.79 9.55
CA ILE A 117 33.55 15.59 10.45
C ILE A 117 33.60 14.94 11.84
N GLY A 118 32.45 14.49 12.35
CA GLY A 118 32.36 13.77 13.63
C GLY A 118 33.23 12.51 13.64
N VAL A 119 33.15 11.68 12.59
CA VAL A 119 33.98 10.49 12.43
C VAL A 119 35.47 10.86 12.41
N HIS A 120 35.88 11.87 11.65
CA HIS A 120 37.29 12.27 11.59
C HIS A 120 37.81 12.80 12.96
N PHE A 121 37.01 13.58 13.66
CA PHE A 121 37.36 14.13 14.98
C PHE A 121 37.42 13.05 16.07
N PHE A 122 36.50 12.09 16.05
CA PHE A 122 36.47 11.01 17.04
C PHE A 122 37.51 9.92 16.72
N PHE A 123 37.65 9.44 15.48
CA PHE A 123 38.62 8.39 15.13
C PHE A 123 40.08 8.81 15.40
N GLY A 124 40.44 10.09 15.22
CA GLY A 124 41.76 10.60 15.55
C GLY A 124 42.08 10.63 17.05
N LYS A 125 41.07 10.69 17.93
CA LYS A 125 41.24 10.74 19.39
C LYS A 125 41.13 9.41 20.11
N ILE A 126 40.45 8.41 19.53
CA ILE A 126 40.25 7.09 20.18
C ILE A 126 41.42 6.14 19.89
N PHE A 127 42.14 6.31 18.78
CA PHE A 127 43.25 5.43 18.40
C PHE A 127 44.60 5.80 19.06
N PHE A 128 44.75 7.03 19.58
CA PHE A 128 46.00 7.48 20.24
C PHE A 128 46.02 7.22 21.76
N ARG A 129 45.28 6.22 22.25
CA ARG A 129 45.39 5.73 23.63
C ARG A 129 45.44 4.22 23.70
#